data_AF-F9USD4-F1
#
_entry.id   AF-F9USD4-F1
#
_cell.length_a   1.000
_cell.length_b   1.000
_cell.length_c   1.000
_cell.angle_alpha   90.00
_cell.angle_beta   90.00
_cell.angle_gamma   90.00
#
_symmetry.space_group_name_H-M   'P 1'
#
loop_
_entity.id
_entity.type
_entity.pdbx_description
1 polymer ?
#
loop_
_entity_poly.entity_id
_entity_poly.type
_entity_poly.pdbx_seq_one_letter_code
_entity_poly.pdbx_strand_id
1 'polypeptide(L)'
;MQIDKQQVGNRIHQLRIAAGLSMAKLASAIGLAGKSTINDWEKGRTLANADRLAKVAAYFDVSTNYLLYGSLTEYVTAVFQNGGLNHSEFNVLLWEYVDLTTTNPNILSSDLFSSASQTEQGVSDPTKIAAALITPTINNAIRQIVPEIVQHYQQTTTYPEPQAVIQAGCYVFRHRIQIIRRTFTGKYNRIVRLLDNVDLYEKLQPDDDLKAYLNQTTGPKTQVQNGYSLDEKYQRQMNKVITEFHQALNRINDAYQAELMACGQGQAHSAAD
;
A
#
# COMPACT_ATOMS: atom_id res chain seq x y z
N MET A 1 -2.07 -15.89 -13.04
CA MET A 1 -2.46 -14.47 -13.22
C MET A 1 -3.37 -14.36 -14.43
N GLN A 2 -4.49 -13.64 -14.34
CA GLN A 2 -5.39 -13.45 -15.49
C GLN A 2 -4.76 -12.45 -16.47
N ILE A 3 -4.83 -12.75 -17.78
CA ILE A 3 -4.28 -11.87 -18.83
C ILE A 3 -5.26 -10.74 -19.10
N ASP A 4 -4.78 -9.50 -18.99
CA ASP A 4 -5.53 -8.30 -19.39
C ASP A 4 -5.38 -8.06 -20.90
N LYS A 5 -6.43 -8.38 -21.65
CA LYS A 5 -6.47 -8.24 -23.11
C LYS A 5 -6.26 -6.79 -23.56
N GLN A 6 -6.74 -5.81 -22.78
CA GLN A 6 -6.60 -4.40 -23.12
C GLN A 6 -5.13 -3.98 -23.02
N GLN A 7 -4.44 -4.40 -21.94
CA GLN A 7 -3.02 -4.10 -21.76
C GLN A 7 -2.14 -4.80 -22.81
N VAL A 8 -2.46 -6.05 -23.18
CA VAL A 8 -1.78 -6.72 -24.29
C VAL A 8 -1.96 -5.94 -25.60
N GLY A 9 -3.20 -5.52 -25.89
CA GLY A 9 -3.52 -4.70 -27.05
C GLY A 9 -2.76 -3.37 -27.09
N ASN A 10 -2.71 -2.68 -25.96
CA ASN A 10 -2.00 -1.41 -25.81
C ASN A 10 -0.50 -1.57 -26.11
N ARG A 11 0.14 -2.65 -25.65
CA ARG A 11 1.57 -2.92 -25.93
C ARG A 11 1.82 -3.18 -27.42
N ILE A 12 0.95 -3.96 -28.06
CA ILE A 12 1.04 -4.20 -29.52
C ILE A 12 0.87 -2.88 -30.29
N HIS A 13 -0.08 -2.04 -29.88
CA HIS A 13 -0.30 -0.72 -30.46
C HIS A 13 0.94 0.17 -30.34
N GLN A 14 1.53 0.24 -29.13
CA GLN A 14 2.73 1.04 -28.87
C GLN A 14 3.91 0.59 -29.72
N LEU A 15 4.20 -0.71 -29.79
CA LEU A 15 5.25 -1.27 -30.64
C LEU A 15 5.03 -0.95 -32.13
N ARG A 16 3.78 -1.08 -32.61
CA ARG A 16 3.42 -0.77 -33.99
C ARG A 16 3.66 0.70 -34.32
N ILE A 17 3.24 1.62 -33.45
CA ILE A 17 3.39 3.06 -33.65
C ILE A 17 4.86 3.46 -33.56
N ALA A 18 5.62 2.91 -32.60
CA ALA A 18 7.06 3.14 -32.48
C ALA A 18 7.83 2.70 -33.74
N ALA A 19 7.39 1.63 -34.41
CA ALA A 19 7.94 1.16 -35.68
C ALA A 19 7.42 1.94 -36.92
N GLY A 20 6.55 2.94 -36.75
CA GLY A 20 6.00 3.73 -37.86
C GLY A 20 5.06 2.93 -38.79
N LEU A 21 4.44 1.85 -38.29
CA LEU A 21 3.66 0.93 -39.11
C LEU A 21 2.16 1.23 -39.06
N SER A 22 1.49 1.08 -40.20
CA SER A 22 0.03 1.00 -40.23
C SER A 22 -0.44 -0.39 -39.77
N MET A 23 -1.68 -0.52 -39.31
CA MET A 23 -2.26 -1.82 -38.95
C MET A 23 -2.22 -2.81 -40.12
N ALA A 24 -2.39 -2.33 -41.36
CA ALA A 24 -2.30 -3.17 -42.55
C ALA A 24 -0.86 -3.65 -42.82
N LYS A 25 0.15 -2.79 -42.61
CA LYS A 25 1.55 -3.18 -42.74
C LYS A 25 1.94 -4.24 -41.70
N LEU A 26 1.55 -4.05 -40.44
CA LEU A 26 1.80 -5.05 -39.39
C LEU A 26 1.09 -6.38 -39.72
N ALA A 27 -0.19 -6.32 -40.11
CA ALA A 27 -0.95 -7.52 -40.47
C ALA A 27 -0.25 -8.32 -41.59
N SER A 28 0.19 -7.64 -42.65
CA SER A 28 0.93 -8.27 -43.75
C SER A 28 2.25 -8.88 -43.27
N ALA A 29 3.03 -8.15 -42.48
CA ALA A 29 4.34 -8.59 -41.99
C ALA A 29 4.28 -9.86 -41.14
N ILE A 30 3.20 -10.08 -40.39
CA ILE A 30 3.01 -11.28 -39.55
C ILE A 30 2.10 -12.34 -40.21
N GLY A 31 1.75 -12.16 -41.49
CA GLY A 31 0.98 -13.13 -42.27
C GLY A 31 -0.50 -13.22 -41.92
N LEU A 32 -1.15 -12.10 -41.58
CA LEU A 32 -2.59 -12.01 -41.37
C LEU A 32 -3.30 -11.43 -42.62
N ALA A 33 -4.52 -11.90 -42.86
CA ALA A 33 -5.31 -11.54 -44.03
C ALA A 33 -5.78 -10.07 -44.06
N GLY A 34 -5.78 -9.35 -42.92
CA GLY A 34 -6.23 -7.95 -42.92
C GLY A 34 -6.05 -7.20 -41.61
N LYS A 35 -6.16 -5.87 -41.69
CA LYS A 35 -5.98 -4.92 -40.58
C LYS A 35 -7.00 -5.06 -39.44
N SER A 36 -8.16 -5.68 -39.69
CA SER A 36 -9.24 -5.79 -38.69
C SER A 36 -8.79 -6.55 -37.46
N THR A 37 -8.04 -7.65 -37.64
CA THR A 37 -7.53 -8.47 -36.53
C THR A 37 -6.59 -7.68 -35.63
N ILE A 38 -5.68 -6.89 -36.21
CA ILE A 38 -4.78 -6.01 -35.45
C ILE A 38 -5.59 -4.97 -34.68
N ASN A 39 -6.56 -4.32 -35.32
CA ASN A 39 -7.44 -3.35 -34.67
C ASN A 39 -8.23 -3.97 -33.49
N ASP A 40 -8.66 -5.22 -33.60
CA ASP A 40 -9.39 -5.90 -32.53
C ASP A 40 -8.49 -6.28 -31.35
N TRP A 41 -7.22 -6.64 -31.62
CA TRP A 41 -6.24 -6.85 -30.57
C TRP A 41 -5.89 -5.55 -29.86
N GLU A 42 -5.58 -4.48 -30.61
CA GLU A 42 -5.21 -3.19 -30.04
C GLU A 42 -6.33 -2.55 -29.21
N LYS A 43 -7.59 -2.84 -29.55
CA LYS A 43 -8.77 -2.42 -28.78
C LYS A 43 -9.13 -3.40 -27.64
N GLY A 44 -8.35 -4.44 -27.39
CA GLY A 44 -8.60 -5.43 -26.33
C GLY A 44 -9.84 -6.32 -26.56
N ARG A 45 -10.47 -6.25 -27.75
CA ARG A 45 -11.71 -7.00 -28.06
C ARG A 45 -11.45 -8.50 -28.15
N THR A 46 -10.30 -8.88 -28.68
CA THR A 46 -9.85 -10.28 -28.76
C THR A 46 -8.38 -10.39 -28.37
N LEU A 47 -7.95 -11.57 -27.93
CA LEU A 47 -6.54 -11.86 -27.64
C LEU A 47 -5.95 -12.68 -28.78
N ALA A 48 -4.71 -12.38 -29.18
CA ALA A 48 -3.97 -13.23 -30.11
C ALA A 48 -3.75 -14.64 -29.48
N ASN A 49 -3.85 -15.69 -30.30
CA ASN A 49 -3.46 -17.02 -29.86
C ASN A 49 -1.92 -17.13 -29.77
N ALA A 50 -1.42 -18.22 -29.18
CA ALA A 50 0.02 -18.41 -28.92
C ALA A 50 0.87 -18.23 -30.20
N ASP A 51 0.48 -18.85 -31.32
CA ASP A 51 1.24 -18.75 -32.58
C ASP A 51 1.30 -17.32 -33.12
N ARG A 52 0.17 -16.61 -33.11
CA ARG A 52 0.13 -15.22 -33.61
C ARG A 52 0.88 -14.27 -32.69
N LEU A 53 0.78 -14.49 -31.38
CA LEU A 53 1.53 -13.71 -30.41
C LEU A 53 3.04 -13.92 -30.55
N ALA A 54 3.47 -15.16 -30.81
CA ALA A 54 4.87 -15.48 -31.09
C ALA A 54 5.38 -14.78 -32.37
N LYS A 55 4.55 -14.69 -33.42
CA LYS A 55 4.90 -13.93 -34.63
C LYS A 55 5.05 -12.43 -34.36
N VAL A 56 4.14 -11.84 -33.58
CA VAL A 56 4.24 -10.43 -33.17
C VAL A 56 5.50 -10.21 -32.34
N ALA A 57 5.77 -11.10 -31.38
CA ALA A 57 6.95 -11.05 -30.52
C ALA A 57 8.25 -11.10 -31.33
N ALA A 58 8.35 -12.07 -32.26
CA ALA A 58 9.50 -12.21 -33.14
C ALA A 58 9.68 -11.00 -34.08
N TYR A 59 8.59 -10.43 -34.61
CA TYR A 59 8.66 -9.28 -35.50
C TYR A 59 9.21 -8.02 -34.81
N PHE A 60 8.88 -7.81 -33.53
CA PHE A 60 9.33 -6.66 -32.76
C PHE A 60 10.56 -6.93 -31.89
N ASP A 61 11.17 -8.12 -31.99
CA ASP A 61 12.29 -8.57 -31.16
C ASP A 61 12.03 -8.43 -29.65
N VAL A 62 10.83 -8.84 -29.22
CA VAL A 62 10.41 -8.86 -27.82
C VAL A 62 10.00 -10.27 -27.40
N SER A 63 9.95 -10.54 -26.10
CA SER A 63 9.42 -11.82 -25.60
C SER A 63 7.89 -11.84 -25.67
N THR A 64 7.31 -13.05 -25.82
CA THR A 64 5.87 -13.25 -25.67
C THR A 64 5.37 -12.83 -24.28
N ASN A 65 6.19 -13.06 -23.24
CA ASN A 65 5.91 -12.61 -21.87
C ASN A 65 5.81 -11.08 -21.77
N TYR A 66 6.66 -10.33 -22.47
CA TYR A 66 6.56 -8.87 -22.52
C TYR A 66 5.21 -8.42 -23.11
N LEU A 67 4.76 -9.06 -24.19
CA LEU A 67 3.44 -8.74 -24.76
C LEU A 67 2.31 -9.05 -23.78
N LEU A 68 2.36 -10.21 -23.11
CA LEU A 68 1.34 -10.66 -22.15
C LEU A 68 1.29 -9.82 -20.87
N TYR A 69 2.46 -9.50 -20.31
CA TYR A 69 2.59 -9.04 -18.93
C TYR A 69 3.32 -7.70 -18.77
N GLY A 70 3.95 -7.19 -19.82
CA GLY A 70 4.79 -5.99 -19.78
C GLY A 70 6.21 -6.31 -19.34
N SER A 71 6.97 -5.29 -18.98
CA SER A 71 8.30 -5.44 -18.37
C SER A 71 8.25 -6.29 -17.09
N LEU A 72 9.39 -6.85 -16.70
CA LEU A 72 9.49 -7.62 -15.46
C LEU A 72 9.04 -6.79 -14.24
N THR A 73 9.34 -5.48 -14.22
CA THR A 73 8.88 -4.55 -13.18
C THR A 73 7.36 -4.42 -13.13
N GLU A 74 6.71 -4.24 -14.28
CA GLU A 74 5.25 -4.16 -14.36
C GLU A 74 4.61 -5.49 -13.94
N TYR A 75 5.19 -6.61 -14.38
CA TYR A 75 4.74 -7.94 -13.99
C TYR A 75 4.81 -8.17 -12.49
N VAL A 76 5.98 -7.94 -11.86
CA VAL A 76 6.17 -8.12 -10.42
C VAL A 76 5.21 -7.22 -9.63
N THR A 77 5.04 -5.97 -10.06
CA THR A 77 4.08 -5.03 -9.44
C THR A 77 2.65 -5.56 -9.53
N ALA A 78 2.23 -6.02 -10.71
CA ALA A 78 0.90 -6.58 -10.93
C ALA A 78 0.66 -7.86 -10.11
N VAL A 79 1.69 -8.71 -9.94
CA VAL A 79 1.60 -9.90 -9.08
C VAL A 79 1.36 -9.50 -7.64
N PHE A 80 2.06 -8.49 -7.12
CA PHE A 80 1.84 -8.01 -5.76
C PHE A 80 0.45 -7.37 -5.57
N GLN A 81 0.00 -6.55 -6.52
CA GLN A 81 -1.30 -5.88 -6.44
C GLN A 81 -2.49 -6.84 -6.55
N ASN A 82 -2.43 -7.82 -7.46
CA ASN A 82 -3.56 -8.72 -7.72
C ASN A 82 -3.51 -10.01 -6.89
N GLY A 83 -2.31 -10.52 -6.61
CA GLY A 83 -2.09 -11.76 -5.87
C GLY A 83 -1.59 -11.53 -4.45
N GLY A 84 -0.55 -10.71 -4.31
CA GLY A 84 0.11 -10.44 -3.02
C GLY A 84 -0.83 -9.88 -1.96
N LEU A 85 -1.69 -8.90 -2.29
CA LEU A 85 -2.66 -8.33 -1.34
C LEU A 85 -3.64 -9.35 -0.76
N ASN A 86 -3.94 -10.42 -1.50
CA ASN A 86 -4.81 -11.51 -1.05
C ASN A 86 -4.04 -12.64 -0.36
N HIS A 87 -2.70 -12.60 -0.37
CA HIS A 87 -1.85 -13.59 0.28
C HIS A 87 -1.62 -13.20 1.75
N SER A 88 -2.05 -14.06 2.69
CA SER A 88 -2.09 -13.75 4.13
C SER A 88 -0.78 -13.19 4.68
N GLU A 89 0.33 -13.90 4.46
CA GLU A 89 1.64 -13.46 4.96
C GLU A 89 2.13 -12.18 4.28
N PHE A 90 1.89 -12.04 2.97
CA PHE A 90 2.36 -10.86 2.24
C PHE A 90 1.61 -9.63 2.72
N ASN A 91 0.30 -9.75 2.88
CA ASN A 91 -0.55 -8.69 3.39
C ASN A 91 -0.15 -8.27 4.81
N VAL A 92 0.10 -9.22 5.72
CA VAL A 92 0.58 -8.91 7.08
C VAL A 92 1.91 -8.16 7.05
N LEU A 93 2.88 -8.62 6.25
CA LEU A 93 4.19 -7.98 6.14
C LEU A 93 4.09 -6.60 5.48
N LEU A 94 3.24 -6.44 4.47
CA LEU A 94 2.98 -5.16 3.83
C LEU A 94 2.46 -4.14 4.85
N TRP A 95 1.44 -4.50 5.63
CA TRP A 95 0.88 -3.62 6.64
C TRP A 95 1.90 -3.30 7.72
N GLU A 96 2.66 -4.28 8.19
CA GLU A 96 3.72 -4.03 9.17
C GLU A 96 4.81 -3.10 8.62
N TYR A 97 5.17 -3.25 7.35
CA TYR A 97 6.13 -2.37 6.70
C TYR A 97 5.58 -0.95 6.56
N VAL A 98 4.32 -0.80 6.10
CA VAL A 98 3.61 0.49 6.06
C VAL A 98 3.58 1.09 7.45
N ASP A 99 3.38 0.25 8.47
CA ASP A 99 3.35 0.67 9.84
C ASP A 99 4.68 1.28 10.29
N LEU A 100 5.75 0.57 10.03
CA LEU A 100 7.07 1.05 10.44
C LEU A 100 7.55 2.27 9.66
N THR A 101 6.96 2.57 8.49
CA THR A 101 7.44 3.61 7.57
C THR A 101 6.54 4.83 7.42
N THR A 102 5.28 4.77 7.84
CA THR A 102 4.32 5.87 7.69
C THR A 102 4.10 6.57 9.03
N THR A 103 4.33 7.89 9.05
CA THR A 103 4.17 8.78 10.21
C THR A 103 2.78 9.43 10.28
N ASN A 104 1.88 9.15 9.33
CA ASN A 104 0.53 9.71 9.34
C ASN A 104 -0.42 8.81 10.16
N PRO A 105 -0.80 9.20 11.39
CA PRO A 105 -1.64 8.39 12.26
C PRO A 105 -3.06 8.21 11.71
N ASN A 106 -3.55 9.16 10.90
CA ASN A 106 -4.92 9.15 10.35
C ASN A 106 -5.13 8.13 9.21
N ILE A 107 -4.08 7.55 8.64
CA ILE A 107 -4.21 6.54 7.57
C ILE A 107 -4.63 5.18 8.15
N LEU A 108 -4.37 4.97 9.44
CA LEU A 108 -4.46 3.65 10.09
C LEU A 108 -5.18 3.69 11.43
N SER A 109 -5.65 4.87 11.86
CA SER A 109 -6.52 4.97 13.02
C SER A 109 -7.82 4.19 12.77
N SER A 110 -8.32 3.57 13.84
CA SER A 110 -9.63 2.92 13.87
C SER A 110 -10.72 3.84 13.27
N ASP A 111 -10.60 5.17 13.39
CA ASP A 111 -11.55 6.16 12.87
C ASP A 111 -11.81 6.08 11.35
N LEU A 112 -10.85 5.62 10.54
CA LEU A 112 -11.04 5.43 9.10
C LEU A 112 -11.82 4.14 8.78
N PHE A 113 -11.77 3.17 9.69
CA PHE A 113 -12.47 1.87 9.62
C PHE A 113 -13.73 1.83 10.50
N SER A 114 -13.89 2.78 11.42
CA SER A 114 -15.07 3.01 12.25
C SER A 114 -15.99 3.92 11.44
N SER A 115 -16.97 3.32 10.81
CA SER A 115 -18.06 4.01 10.15
C SER A 115 -18.91 4.79 11.17
N ALA A 116 -18.44 5.92 11.70
CA ALA A 116 -19.23 6.88 12.48
C ALA A 116 -18.50 8.21 12.76
N SER A 117 -18.46 9.11 11.78
CA SER A 117 -18.61 10.53 12.08
C SER A 117 -19.75 11.09 11.26
N GLN A 118 -20.95 11.02 11.83
CA GLN A 118 -22.03 11.93 11.48
C GLN A 118 -21.53 13.36 11.67
N THR A 119 -21.11 13.98 10.58
CA THR A 119 -21.30 15.42 10.40
C THR A 119 -22.22 15.54 9.20
N GLU A 120 -23.47 15.89 9.48
CA GLU A 120 -24.38 16.40 8.47
C GLU A 120 -23.70 17.55 7.71
N GLN A 121 -23.90 17.55 6.39
CA GLN A 121 -23.49 18.55 5.41
C GLN A 121 -22.08 18.39 4.82
N GLY A 122 -21.98 17.55 3.79
CA GLY A 122 -20.85 17.51 2.86
C GLY A 122 -20.61 16.13 2.28
N VAL A 123 -21.17 15.83 1.11
CA VAL A 123 -21.11 14.51 0.47
C VAL A 123 -19.70 14.20 -0.03
N SER A 124 -18.91 13.48 0.77
CA SER A 124 -17.81 12.67 0.28
C SER A 124 -17.83 11.32 1.00
N ASP A 125 -18.03 10.25 0.22
CA ASP A 125 -18.11 8.85 0.65
C ASP A 125 -16.83 8.47 1.44
N PRO A 126 -16.93 8.19 2.75
CA PRO A 126 -15.78 7.88 3.62
C PRO A 126 -14.91 6.74 3.07
N THR A 127 -15.56 5.77 2.40
CA THR A 127 -14.93 4.63 1.72
C THR A 127 -13.98 5.07 0.61
N LYS A 128 -14.33 6.13 -0.12
CA LYS A 128 -13.50 6.68 -1.20
C LYS A 128 -12.31 7.45 -0.67
N ILE A 129 -12.47 8.13 0.47
CA ILE A 129 -11.38 8.87 1.13
C ILE A 129 -10.36 7.88 1.70
N ALA A 130 -10.83 6.82 2.37
CA ALA A 130 -9.98 5.74 2.85
C ALA A 130 -9.21 5.06 1.71
N ALA A 131 -9.91 4.70 0.63
CA ALA A 131 -9.28 4.13 -0.56
C ALA A 131 -8.27 5.10 -1.21
N ALA A 132 -8.55 6.40 -1.23
CA ALA A 132 -7.66 7.43 -1.78
C ALA A 132 -6.38 7.64 -0.96
N LEU A 133 -6.39 7.36 0.34
CA LEU A 133 -5.22 7.50 1.23
C LEU A 133 -4.43 6.18 1.36
N ILE A 134 -5.14 5.05 1.41
CA ILE A 134 -4.55 3.72 1.59
C ILE A 134 -3.86 3.24 0.31
N THR A 135 -4.50 3.42 -0.85
CA THR A 135 -3.97 2.90 -2.13
C THR A 135 -2.61 3.48 -2.49
N PRO A 136 -2.35 4.81 -2.37
CA PRO A 136 -1.02 5.36 -2.61
C PRO A 136 0.03 4.83 -1.65
N THR A 137 -0.34 4.63 -0.38
CA THR A 137 0.55 4.10 0.66
C THR A 137 0.98 2.67 0.37
N ILE A 138 0.02 1.80 0.06
CA ILE A 138 0.27 0.42 -0.38
C ILE A 138 1.13 0.41 -1.64
N ASN A 139 0.79 1.21 -2.64
CA ASN A 139 1.53 1.26 -3.90
C ASN A 139 2.97 1.74 -3.69
N ASN A 140 3.20 2.69 -2.77
CA ASN A 140 4.54 3.12 -2.42
C ASN A 140 5.32 1.98 -1.75
N ALA A 141 4.73 1.31 -0.75
CA ALA A 141 5.37 0.17 -0.08
C ALA A 141 5.75 -0.96 -1.04
N ILE A 142 4.86 -1.30 -1.99
CA ILE A 142 5.15 -2.25 -3.06
C ILE A 142 6.30 -1.74 -3.93
N ARG A 143 6.26 -0.49 -4.38
CA ARG A 143 7.31 0.11 -5.22
C ARG A 143 8.69 0.06 -4.56
N GLN A 144 8.76 0.15 -3.23
CA GLN A 144 10.02 0.10 -2.47
C GLN A 144 10.70 -1.27 -2.49
N ILE A 145 9.96 -2.37 -2.68
CA ILE A 145 10.53 -3.72 -2.72
C ILE A 145 10.76 -4.22 -4.15
N VAL A 146 9.95 -3.78 -5.12
CA VAL A 146 9.99 -4.27 -6.51
C VAL A 146 11.40 -4.31 -7.13
N PRO A 147 12.27 -3.28 -6.99
CA PRO A 147 13.60 -3.31 -7.61
C PRO A 147 14.47 -4.49 -7.18
N GLU A 148 14.44 -4.88 -5.90
CA GLU A 148 15.24 -5.99 -5.36
C GLU A 148 14.76 -7.34 -5.92
N ILE A 149 13.44 -7.51 -6.05
CA ILE A 149 12.85 -8.70 -6.68
C ILE A 149 13.18 -8.75 -8.17
N VAL A 150 13.05 -7.62 -8.87
CA VAL A 150 13.39 -7.55 -10.30
C VAL A 150 14.86 -7.91 -10.50
N GLN A 151 15.77 -7.37 -9.70
CA GLN A 151 17.19 -7.68 -9.77
C GLN A 151 17.48 -9.17 -9.56
N HIS A 152 16.79 -9.83 -8.64
CA HIS A 152 16.92 -11.27 -8.41
C HIS A 152 16.56 -12.10 -9.67
N TYR A 153 15.58 -11.64 -10.45
CA TYR A 153 15.10 -12.35 -11.64
C TYR A 153 15.66 -11.82 -12.97
N GLN A 154 16.50 -10.78 -12.97
CA GLN A 154 17.04 -10.16 -14.19
C GLN A 154 17.81 -11.14 -15.11
N GLN A 155 18.40 -12.19 -14.54
CA GLN A 155 19.17 -13.18 -15.30
C GLN A 155 18.32 -14.33 -15.84
N THR A 156 17.03 -14.38 -15.49
CA THR A 156 16.14 -15.46 -15.92
C THR A 156 15.55 -15.17 -17.30
N THR A 157 15.55 -16.16 -18.17
CA THR A 157 15.00 -16.04 -19.53
C THR A 157 13.47 -16.06 -19.56
N THR A 158 12.84 -16.48 -18.47
CA THR A 158 11.38 -16.67 -18.35
C THR A 158 10.87 -15.96 -17.10
N TYR A 159 9.64 -15.43 -17.17
CA TYR A 159 9.04 -14.73 -16.04
C TYR A 159 8.77 -15.72 -14.91
N PRO A 160 9.08 -15.36 -13.66
CA PRO A 160 8.88 -16.25 -12.53
C PRO A 160 7.40 -16.49 -12.24
N GLU A 161 7.08 -17.66 -11.71
CA GLU A 161 5.71 -17.99 -11.29
C GLU A 161 5.19 -17.00 -10.23
N PRO A 162 3.91 -16.58 -10.26
CA PRO A 162 3.38 -15.58 -9.34
C PRO A 162 3.62 -15.90 -7.86
N GLN A 163 3.51 -17.18 -7.47
CA GLN A 163 3.74 -17.59 -6.09
C GLN A 163 5.20 -17.39 -5.65
N ALA A 164 6.16 -17.64 -6.55
CA ALA A 164 7.59 -17.42 -6.28
C ALA A 164 7.91 -15.92 -6.15
N VAL A 165 7.24 -15.08 -6.94
CA VAL A 165 7.33 -13.61 -6.81
C VAL A 165 6.79 -13.15 -5.45
N ILE A 166 5.62 -13.64 -5.03
CA ILE A 166 5.03 -13.31 -3.72
C ILE A 166 5.97 -13.74 -2.58
N GLN A 167 6.53 -14.95 -2.64
CA GLN A 167 7.48 -15.45 -1.65
C GLN A 167 8.75 -14.60 -1.58
N ALA A 168 9.31 -14.20 -2.73
CA ALA A 168 10.44 -13.28 -2.79
C ALA A 168 10.07 -11.92 -2.17
N GLY A 169 8.87 -11.40 -2.44
CA GLY A 169 8.35 -10.20 -1.79
C GLY A 169 8.26 -10.32 -0.27
N CYS A 170 7.75 -11.44 0.25
CA CYS A 170 7.74 -11.71 1.69
C CYS A 170 9.16 -11.73 2.29
N TYR A 171 10.12 -12.35 1.61
CA TYR A 171 11.52 -12.36 2.05
C TYR A 171 12.09 -10.94 2.17
N VAL A 172 11.94 -10.14 1.13
CA VAL A 172 12.41 -8.75 1.09
C VAL A 172 11.73 -7.91 2.18
N PHE A 173 10.42 -8.04 2.35
CA PHE A 173 9.73 -7.34 3.43
C PHE A 173 10.26 -7.72 4.80
N ARG A 174 10.41 -9.02 5.12
CA ARG A 174 10.94 -9.46 6.42
C ARG A 174 12.31 -8.84 6.70
N HIS A 175 13.20 -8.85 5.71
CA HIS A 175 14.53 -8.27 5.86
C HIS A 175 14.48 -6.76 6.13
N ARG A 176 13.71 -6.01 5.33
CA ARG A 176 13.58 -4.55 5.48
C ARG A 176 12.90 -4.19 6.81
N ILE A 177 11.85 -4.91 7.21
CA ILE A 177 11.18 -4.75 8.50
C ILE A 177 12.17 -4.91 9.66
N GLN A 178 13.03 -5.94 9.64
CA GLN A 178 14.02 -6.17 10.69
C GLN A 178 14.98 -4.98 10.85
N ILE A 179 15.39 -4.37 9.73
CA ILE A 179 16.24 -3.17 9.73
C ILE A 179 15.46 -1.99 10.28
N ILE A 180 14.27 -1.70 9.74
CA ILE A 180 13.48 -0.51 10.10
C ILE A 180 13.09 -0.54 11.57
N ARG A 181 12.71 -1.70 12.12
CA ARG A 181 12.40 -1.87 13.55
C ARG A 181 13.53 -1.41 14.48
N ARG A 182 14.78 -1.41 14.01
CA ARG A 182 15.95 -1.00 14.81
C ARG A 182 16.24 0.50 14.71
N THR A 183 15.71 1.18 13.69
CA THR A 183 15.88 2.61 13.48
C THR A 183 15.09 3.43 14.51
N PHE A 184 15.47 4.70 14.68
CA PHE A 184 14.71 5.64 15.51
C PHE A 184 13.26 5.77 15.00
N THR A 185 13.08 6.05 13.71
CA THR A 185 11.76 6.22 13.07
C THR A 185 10.87 4.99 13.24
N GLY A 186 11.42 3.78 13.03
CA GLY A 186 10.65 2.55 13.21
C GLY A 186 10.21 2.31 14.66
N LYS A 187 11.08 2.62 15.65
CA LYS A 187 10.72 2.56 17.07
C LYS A 187 9.64 3.59 17.43
N TYR A 188 9.81 4.83 16.99
CA TYR A 188 8.85 5.90 17.17
C TYR A 188 7.48 5.54 16.61
N ASN A 189 7.40 5.16 15.33
CA ASN A 189 6.14 4.81 14.66
C ASN A 189 5.41 3.65 15.33
N ARG A 190 6.16 2.67 15.86
CA ARG A 190 5.58 1.55 16.60
C ARG A 190 5.02 1.99 17.96
N ILE A 191 5.71 2.87 18.68
CA ILE A 191 5.22 3.39 19.96
C ILE A 191 3.97 4.25 19.72
N VAL A 192 4.01 5.16 18.75
CA VAL A 192 2.86 6.02 18.42
C VAL A 192 1.64 5.20 18.02
N ARG A 193 1.79 4.18 17.15
CA ARG A 193 0.67 3.28 16.83
C ARG A 193 0.12 2.53 18.02
N LEU A 194 0.99 2.07 18.93
CA LEU A 194 0.53 1.43 20.16
C LEU A 194 -0.29 2.40 21.00
N LEU A 195 0.12 3.66 21.10
CA LEU A 195 -0.63 4.71 21.80
C LEU A 195 -1.94 5.03 21.10
N ASP A 196 -1.95 5.22 19.78
CA ASP A 196 -3.16 5.54 19.00
C ASP A 196 -4.19 4.40 19.02
N ASN A 197 -3.73 3.15 19.18
CA ASN A 197 -4.58 1.97 19.36
C ASN A 197 -5.06 1.78 20.81
N VAL A 198 -4.43 2.42 21.80
CA VAL A 198 -5.07 2.55 23.12
C VAL A 198 -6.24 3.49 22.92
N ASP A 199 -7.41 3.11 23.44
CA ASP A 199 -8.72 3.76 23.27
C ASP A 199 -8.79 5.18 23.86
N LEU A 200 -7.90 6.07 23.39
CA LEU A 200 -7.60 7.38 23.98
C LEU A 200 -8.74 8.39 23.83
N TYR A 201 -9.69 8.05 22.97
CA TYR A 201 -10.78 8.92 22.56
C TYR A 201 -12.08 8.14 22.40
N GLU A 202 -12.29 7.05 23.17
CA GLU A 202 -13.67 6.65 23.44
C GLU A 202 -14.33 7.91 24.00
N LYS A 203 -15.17 8.53 23.15
CA LYS A 203 -15.73 9.82 23.48
C LYS A 203 -16.46 9.58 24.80
N LEU A 204 -16.15 10.39 25.81
CA LEU A 204 -16.94 10.51 27.04
C LEU A 204 -18.34 11.05 26.71
N GLN A 205 -19.04 10.38 25.81
CA GLN A 205 -20.44 10.61 25.55
C GLN A 205 -21.21 10.05 26.74
N PRO A 206 -22.38 10.61 27.03
CA PRO A 206 -23.29 10.00 27.98
C PRO A 206 -23.59 8.56 27.55
N ASP A 207 -23.15 7.59 28.34
CA ASP A 207 -23.48 6.18 28.19
C ASP A 207 -24.22 5.75 29.47
N ASP A 208 -25.54 5.64 29.33
CA ASP A 208 -26.42 5.29 30.44
C ASP A 208 -26.19 3.85 30.94
N ASP A 209 -25.78 2.94 30.07
CA ASP A 209 -25.49 1.54 30.42
C ASP A 209 -24.17 1.44 31.19
N LEU A 210 -23.11 2.12 30.72
CA LEU A 210 -21.83 2.23 31.42
C LEU A 210 -22.01 2.89 32.79
N LYS A 211 -22.80 3.96 32.85
CA LYS A 211 -23.13 4.64 34.10
C LYS A 211 -23.89 3.75 35.07
N ALA A 212 -24.87 2.97 34.59
CA ALA A 212 -25.57 2.00 35.41
C ALA A 212 -24.63 0.91 35.93
N TYR A 213 -23.78 0.35 35.06
CA TYR A 213 -22.81 -0.69 35.40
C TYR A 213 -21.82 -0.21 36.47
N LEU A 214 -21.15 0.93 36.27
CA LEU A 214 -20.14 1.43 37.19
C LEU A 214 -20.75 1.76 38.55
N ASN A 215 -21.91 2.41 38.57
CA ASN A 215 -22.58 2.74 39.83
C ASN A 215 -23.07 1.51 40.62
N GLN A 216 -23.28 0.37 39.95
CA GLN A 216 -23.62 -0.90 40.61
C GLN A 216 -22.39 -1.68 41.09
N THR A 217 -21.25 -1.55 40.41
CA THR A 217 -20.07 -2.42 40.61
C THR A 217 -18.96 -1.80 41.47
N THR A 218 -18.89 -0.47 41.59
CA THR A 218 -17.76 0.22 42.27
C THR A 218 -18.11 0.89 43.62
N GLY A 219 -19.24 0.55 44.23
CA GLY A 219 -19.65 1.09 45.55
C GLY A 219 -19.54 0.09 46.71
N PRO A 220 -19.10 0.49 47.93
CA PRO A 220 -19.44 -0.26 49.14
C PRO A 220 -20.97 -0.25 49.33
N LYS A 221 -21.56 -1.40 49.66
CA LYS A 221 -23.01 -1.69 49.67
C LYS A 221 -23.91 -0.73 50.48
N THR A 222 -23.37 0.28 51.14
CA THR A 222 -24.08 1.10 52.13
C THR A 222 -24.12 2.61 51.83
N GLN A 223 -23.33 3.19 50.92
CA GLN A 223 -23.46 4.62 50.58
C GLN A 223 -23.12 4.93 49.10
N VAL A 224 -24.21 5.18 48.34
CA VAL A 224 -24.36 6.07 47.17
C VAL A 224 -23.37 5.95 45.99
N GLN A 225 -23.89 5.36 44.90
CA GLN A 225 -23.98 5.92 43.54
C GLN A 225 -22.97 7.01 43.14
N ASN A 226 -21.68 6.69 43.01
CA ASN A 226 -20.76 7.62 42.34
C ASN A 226 -19.60 6.96 41.59
N GLY A 227 -19.74 5.67 41.30
CA GLY A 227 -18.74 4.87 40.59
C GLY A 227 -18.37 5.45 39.23
N TYR A 228 -19.39 5.92 38.50
CA TYR A 228 -19.22 6.51 37.18
C TYR A 228 -18.36 7.79 37.21
N SER A 229 -18.60 8.72 38.15
CA SER A 229 -17.80 9.96 38.21
C SER A 229 -16.38 9.72 38.72
N LEU A 230 -16.20 8.72 39.59
CA LEU A 230 -14.88 8.29 40.05
C LEU A 230 -14.07 7.76 38.87
N ASP A 231 -14.66 6.88 38.07
CA ASP A 231 -14.05 6.34 36.86
C ASP A 231 -13.71 7.45 35.86
N GLU A 232 -14.67 8.32 35.53
CA GLU A 232 -14.46 9.48 34.65
C GLU A 232 -13.29 10.37 35.11
N LYS A 233 -13.19 10.62 36.42
CA LYS A 233 -12.08 11.40 37.01
C LYS A 233 -10.72 10.75 36.76
N TYR A 234 -10.62 9.42 36.84
CA TYR A 234 -9.36 8.70 36.61
C TYR A 234 -9.07 8.48 35.13
N GLN A 235 -10.10 8.29 34.30
CA GLN A 235 -9.97 8.29 32.84
C GLN A 235 -9.36 9.62 32.35
N ARG A 236 -9.85 10.77 32.84
CA ARG A 236 -9.26 12.08 32.50
C ARG A 236 -7.78 12.20 32.90
N GLN A 237 -7.39 11.65 34.03
CA GLN A 237 -5.98 11.64 34.46
C GLN A 237 -5.11 10.75 33.56
N MET A 238 -5.61 9.56 33.22
CA MET A 238 -4.94 8.64 32.30
C MET A 238 -4.76 9.27 30.91
N ASN A 239 -5.83 9.89 30.36
CA ASN A 239 -5.80 10.58 29.07
C ASN A 239 -4.78 11.72 29.07
N LYS A 240 -4.68 12.47 30.18
CA LYS A 240 -3.66 13.52 30.32
C LYS A 240 -2.24 12.95 30.25
N VAL A 241 -1.93 11.88 31.00
CA VAL A 241 -0.61 11.25 31.00
C VAL A 241 -0.24 10.76 29.59
N ILE A 242 -1.17 10.11 28.90
CA ILE A 242 -0.89 9.57 27.57
C ILE A 242 -0.74 10.71 26.54
N THR A 243 -1.56 11.76 26.64
CA THR A 243 -1.43 12.96 25.79
C THR A 243 -0.05 13.61 25.96
N GLU A 244 0.40 13.80 27.20
CA GLU A 244 1.71 14.39 27.50
C GLU A 244 2.86 13.50 26.97
N PHE A 245 2.74 12.18 27.11
CA PHE A 245 3.70 11.23 26.56
C PHE A 245 3.76 11.25 25.03
N HIS A 246 2.61 11.26 24.36
CA HIS A 246 2.51 11.38 22.90
C HIS A 246 3.15 12.69 22.41
N GLN A 247 2.82 13.82 23.03
CA GLN A 247 3.43 15.12 22.71
C GLN A 247 4.95 15.15 22.94
N ALA A 248 5.44 14.47 23.96
CA ALA A 248 6.88 14.34 24.20
C ALA A 248 7.57 13.54 23.08
N LEU A 249 6.99 12.42 22.65
CA LEU A 249 7.51 11.62 21.53
C LEU A 249 7.53 12.41 20.23
N ASN A 250 6.45 13.15 19.92
CA ASN A 250 6.36 13.95 18.69
C ASN A 250 7.47 15.00 18.65
N ARG A 251 7.73 15.71 19.75
CA ARG A 251 8.83 16.67 19.85
C ARG A 251 10.20 16.05 19.58
N ILE A 252 10.45 14.83 20.07
CA ILE A 252 11.72 14.11 19.81
C ILE A 252 11.82 13.76 18.33
N ASN A 253 10.74 13.27 17.71
CA ASN A 253 10.74 12.96 16.29
C ASN A 253 10.91 14.21 15.42
N ASP A 254 10.24 15.31 15.74
CA ASP A 254 10.37 16.57 15.00
C ASP A 254 11.82 17.08 15.01
N ALA A 255 12.48 17.03 16.17
CA ALA A 255 13.90 17.37 16.29
C ALA A 255 14.79 16.44 15.44
N TYR A 256 14.56 15.13 15.51
CA TYR A 256 15.29 14.14 14.71
C TYR A 256 15.12 14.38 13.20
N GLN A 257 13.90 14.66 12.73
CA GLN A 257 13.65 14.95 11.30
C GLN A 257 14.32 16.26 10.86
N ALA A 258 14.31 17.29 11.71
CA ALA A 258 15.01 18.54 11.43
C ALA A 258 16.52 18.32 11.25
N GLU A 259 17.15 17.52 12.10
CA GLU A 259 18.56 17.17 11.99
C GLU A 259 18.85 16.34 10.72
N LEU A 260 18.01 15.35 10.40
CA LEU A 260 18.17 14.57 9.16
C LEU A 260 18.11 15.45 7.90
N MET A 261 17.17 16.42 7.85
CA MET A 261 17.06 17.34 6.72
C MET A 261 18.32 18.22 6.59
N ALA A 262 18.87 18.70 7.70
CA ALA A 262 20.10 19.48 7.70
C ALA A 262 21.31 18.68 7.18
N CYS A 263 21.44 17.41 7.58
CA CYS A 263 22.50 16.52 7.06
C CYS A 263 22.39 16.29 5.55
N GLY A 264 21.18 16.11 5.03
CA GLY A 264 20.96 15.90 3.59
C GLY A 264 21.31 17.11 2.71
N GLN A 265 21.10 18.32 3.20
CA GLN A 265 21.44 19.55 2.49
C GLN A 265 22.96 19.80 2.44
N GLY A 266 23.70 19.43 3.51
CA GLY A 266 25.16 19.55 3.55
C GLY A 266 25.88 18.62 2.57
N GLN A 267 25.36 17.41 2.34
CA GLN A 267 25.92 16.47 1.36
C GLN A 267 25.66 16.86 -0.09
N ALA A 268 24.57 17.58 -0.38
CA ALA A 268 24.26 18.06 -1.72
C ALA A 268 25.16 19.23 -2.17
N HIS A 269 25.65 20.06 -1.24
CA HIS A 269 26.63 21.10 -1.55
C HIS A 269 28.06 20.55 -1.73
N SER A 270 28.45 19.48 -1.02
CA SER A 270 29.81 18.91 -1.16
C SER A 270 29.99 17.99 -2.36
N ALA A 271 28.92 17.61 -3.06
CA ALA A 271 28.96 16.78 -4.27
C ALA A 271 28.88 17.60 -5.58
N ALA A 272 28.76 18.93 -5.45
CA ALA A 272 28.68 19.87 -6.56
C ALA A 272 29.97 20.70 -6.77
N ASP A 273 30.98 20.47 -5.92
CA ASP A 273 32.36 20.98 -6.03
C ASP A 273 33.32 19.84 -6.42
#